data_AF-A0A959RMP6-F1
#
_entry.id   AF-A0A959RMP6-F1
#
_cell.length_a   1.000
_cell.length_b   1.000
_cell.length_c   1.000
_cell.angle_alpha   90.00
_cell.angle_beta   90.00
_cell.angle_gamma   90.00
#
_symmetry.space_group_name_H-M   'P 1'
#
loop_
_entity.id
_entity.type
_entity.pdbx_description
1 polymer ?
#
loop_
_entity_poly.entity_id
_entity_poly.type
_entity_poly.pdbx_seq_one_letter_code
_entity_poly.pdbx_strand_id
1 'polypeptide(L)'
;MLEFKEIITYIFAIGVAQAVFLFFILWRKEENSFANKFLAITMLVFAVDLLAGVAFLSGYIKNVPWILGINNSLPYLYGPLIYLYVIFLIHKRETFEFKNLIHFVPFILVQIYGICFFYF
;
A
#
# COMPACT_ATOMS: atom_id res chain seq x y z
N MET A 1 -25.34 -0.76 -15.56
CA MET A 1 -23.87 -0.52 -15.51
C MET A 1 -23.48 0.55 -14.48
N LEU A 2 -24.27 1.63 -14.31
CA LEU A 2 -24.06 2.65 -13.27
C LEU A 2 -24.12 2.05 -11.85
N GLU A 3 -25.17 1.30 -11.54
CA GLU A 3 -25.34 0.68 -10.21
C GLU A 3 -24.17 -0.25 -9.83
N PHE A 4 -23.63 -1.00 -10.79
CA PHE A 4 -22.48 -1.87 -10.53
C PHE A 4 -21.23 -1.08 -10.12
N LYS A 5 -20.93 0.04 -10.80
CA LYS A 5 -19.78 0.89 -10.44
C LYS A 5 -19.95 1.50 -9.05
N GLU A 6 -21.15 1.92 -8.70
CA GLU A 6 -21.44 2.48 -7.37
C GLU A 6 -21.23 1.44 -6.27
N ILE A 7 -21.73 0.22 -6.45
CA ILE A 7 -21.53 -0.89 -5.49
C ILE A 7 -20.04 -1.15 -5.28
N ILE A 8 -19.24 -1.27 -6.36
CA ILE A 8 -17.79 -1.50 -6.23
C ILE A 8 -17.11 -0.31 -5.52
N THR A 9 -17.54 0.92 -5.80
CA THR A 9 -17.00 2.12 -5.14
C THR A 9 -17.23 2.08 -3.63
N TYR A 10 -18.43 1.69 -3.18
CA TYR A 10 -18.72 1.53 -1.76
C TYR A 10 -17.92 0.41 -1.12
N ILE A 11 -17.75 -0.73 -1.80
CA ILE A 11 -16.90 -1.83 -1.32
C ILE A 11 -15.46 -1.35 -1.12
N PHE A 12 -14.91 -0.60 -2.07
CA PHE A 12 -13.56 -0.04 -1.95
C PHE A 12 -13.47 0.97 -0.81
N ALA A 13 -14.45 1.85 -0.66
CA ALA A 13 -14.47 2.83 0.44
C ALA A 13 -14.50 2.15 1.83
N ILE A 14 -15.29 1.08 1.97
CA ILE A 14 -15.30 0.25 3.19
C ILE A 14 -13.93 -0.41 3.39
N GLY A 15 -13.32 -0.94 2.32
CA GLY A 15 -11.99 -1.52 2.36
C GLY A 15 -10.91 -0.51 2.79
N VAL A 16 -10.97 0.74 2.34
CA VAL A 16 -10.10 1.83 2.80
C VAL A 16 -10.25 2.02 4.31
N ALA A 17 -11.49 2.14 4.81
CA ALA A 17 -11.75 2.33 6.23
C ALA A 17 -11.22 1.14 7.06
N GLN A 18 -11.43 -0.10 6.59
CA GLN A 18 -10.92 -1.31 7.23
C GLN A 18 -9.39 -1.34 7.27
N ALA A 19 -8.72 -1.02 6.16
CA ALA A 19 -7.27 -1.01 6.07
C ALA A 19 -6.65 0.05 7.01
N VAL A 20 -7.22 1.26 7.05
CA VAL A 20 -6.79 2.32 7.98
C VAL A 20 -7.01 1.91 9.43
N PHE A 21 -8.14 1.29 9.75
CA PHE A 21 -8.41 0.77 11.10
C PHE A 21 -7.39 -0.29 11.52
N LEU A 22 -7.09 -1.25 10.64
CA LEU A 22 -6.10 -2.30 10.91
C LEU A 22 -4.69 -1.73 11.05
N PHE A 23 -4.33 -0.71 10.27
CA PHE A 23 -3.05 -0.01 10.44
C PHE A 23 -2.87 0.45 11.89
N PHE A 24 -3.86 1.16 12.46
CA PHE A 24 -3.74 1.67 13.84
C PHE A 24 -3.66 0.55 14.89
N ILE A 25 -4.44 -0.53 14.72
CA ILE A 25 -4.38 -1.69 15.62
C ILE A 25 -3.00 -2.34 15.58
N LEU A 26 -2.50 -2.65 14.39
CA LEU A 26 -1.23 -3.33 14.21
C LEU A 26 -0.05 -2.47 14.67
N TRP A 27 -0.11 -1.16 14.41
CA TRP A 27 0.95 -0.23 14.80
C TRP A 27 1.12 -0.13 16.32
N ARG A 28 0.02 -0.26 17.08
CA ARG A 28 0.04 -0.20 18.55
C ARG A 28 0.31 -1.54 19.22
N LYS A 29 0.32 -2.64 18.47
CA LYS A 29 0.49 -3.98 19.02
C LYS A 29 1.96 -4.23 19.42
N GLU A 30 2.19 -4.45 20.72
CA GLU A 30 3.52 -4.64 21.31
C GLU A 30 4.14 -6.01 20.98
N GLU A 31 3.32 -7.06 20.97
CA GLU A 31 3.77 -8.41 20.62
C GLU A 31 4.19 -8.49 19.14
N ASN A 32 5.42 -8.92 18.85
CA ASN A 32 6.00 -8.92 17.50
C ASN A 32 5.93 -7.53 16.83
N SER A 33 6.13 -6.47 17.62
CA SER A 33 5.98 -5.07 17.18
C SER A 33 6.68 -4.77 15.85
N PHE A 34 7.86 -5.35 15.61
CA PHE A 34 8.58 -5.16 14.34
C PHE A 34 7.84 -5.76 13.14
N ALA A 35 7.37 -7.00 13.25
CA ALA A 35 6.57 -7.64 12.20
C ALA A 35 5.25 -6.90 11.97
N ASN A 36 4.55 -6.54 13.05
CA ASN A 36 3.27 -5.83 12.95
C ASN A 36 3.41 -4.46 12.30
N LYS A 37 4.53 -3.75 12.47
CA LYS A 37 4.80 -2.49 11.76
C LYS A 37 4.86 -2.69 10.25
N PHE A 38 5.51 -3.74 9.76
CA PHE A 38 5.50 -4.06 8.33
C PHE A 38 4.09 -4.38 7.83
N LEU A 39 3.34 -5.20 8.59
CA LEU A 39 1.96 -5.51 8.23
C LEU A 39 1.06 -4.26 8.26
N ALA A 40 1.26 -3.36 9.23
CA ALA A 40 0.55 -2.09 9.31
C ALA A 40 0.84 -1.23 8.07
N ILE A 41 2.12 -1.08 7.68
CA ILE A 41 2.51 -0.36 6.46
C ILE A 41 1.85 -1.01 5.24
N THR A 42 1.79 -2.34 5.15
CA THR A 42 1.04 -3.03 4.08
C THR A 42 -0.43 -2.61 4.04
N MET A 43 -1.08 -2.47 5.20
CA MET A 43 -2.47 -1.97 5.26
C MET A 43 -2.58 -0.53 4.75
N LEU A 44 -1.62 0.35 5.05
CA LEU A 44 -1.61 1.70 4.47
C LEU A 44 -1.43 1.67 2.95
N VAL A 45 -0.55 0.82 2.42
CA VAL A 45 -0.39 0.65 0.97
C VAL A 45 -1.72 0.21 0.33
N PHE A 46 -2.41 -0.77 0.92
CA PHE A 46 -3.74 -1.17 0.46
C PHE A 46 -4.78 -0.05 0.55
N ALA A 47 -4.76 0.75 1.62
CA ALA A 47 -5.67 1.87 1.75
C ALA A 47 -5.48 2.90 0.62
N VAL A 48 -4.23 3.22 0.28
CA VAL A 48 -3.92 4.13 -0.84
C VAL A 48 -4.35 3.52 -2.18
N ASP A 49 -4.12 2.22 -2.38
CA ASP A 49 -4.50 1.51 -3.60
C ASP A 49 -6.03 1.53 -3.83
N LEU A 50 -6.79 1.16 -2.79
CA LEU A 50 -8.26 1.20 -2.82
C LEU A 50 -8.80 2.62 -2.97
N LEU A 51 -8.16 3.62 -2.34
CA LEU A 51 -8.56 5.02 -2.47
C LEU A 51 -8.38 5.53 -3.90
N ALA A 52 -7.30 5.14 -4.58
CA ALA A 52 -7.13 5.42 -6.00
C ALA A 52 -8.21 4.74 -6.84
N GLY A 53 -8.61 3.51 -6.49
CA GLY A 53 -9.75 2.83 -7.09
C GLY A 53 -11.08 3.58 -6.92
N VAL A 54 -11.36 4.13 -5.72
CA VAL A 54 -12.53 4.99 -5.47
C VAL A 54 -12.47 6.24 -6.34
N ALA A 55 -11.31 6.91 -6.42
CA ALA A 55 -11.12 8.09 -7.25
C ALA A 55 -11.32 7.79 -8.75
N PHE A 56 -10.88 6.61 -9.20
CA PHE A 56 -11.05 6.15 -10.58
C PHE A 56 -12.53 5.88 -10.90
N LEU A 57 -13.23 5.11 -10.07
CA LEU A 57 -14.64 4.73 -10.31
C LEU A 57 -15.60 5.91 -10.21
N SER A 58 -15.34 6.87 -9.31
CA SER A 58 -16.11 8.11 -9.18
C SER A 58 -15.79 9.15 -10.27
N GLY A 59 -14.75 8.93 -11.06
CA GLY A 59 -14.26 9.90 -12.06
C GLY A 59 -13.48 11.06 -11.47
N TYR A 60 -13.31 11.13 -10.15
CA TYR A 60 -12.52 12.16 -9.45
C TYR A 60 -11.03 12.12 -9.83
N ILE A 61 -10.55 10.99 -10.36
CA ILE A 61 -9.19 10.80 -10.87
C ILE A 61 -8.74 11.89 -11.84
N LYS A 62 -9.67 12.51 -12.58
CA LYS A 62 -9.39 13.62 -13.51
C LYS A 62 -8.83 14.87 -12.81
N ASN A 63 -9.17 15.06 -11.54
CA ASN A 63 -8.67 16.18 -10.72
C ASN A 63 -7.30 15.87 -10.09
N VAL A 64 -6.91 14.60 -10.02
CA VAL A 64 -5.68 14.13 -9.37
C VAL A 64 -4.94 13.08 -10.22
N PRO A 65 -4.60 13.37 -11.49
CA PRO A 65 -4.07 12.37 -12.42
C PRO A 65 -2.75 11.74 -11.97
N TRP A 66 -1.94 12.48 -11.20
CA TRP A 66 -0.68 12.00 -10.61
C TRP A 66 -0.84 10.78 -9.69
N ILE A 67 -2.03 10.55 -9.15
CA ILE A 67 -2.29 9.40 -8.26
C ILE A 67 -2.26 8.06 -8.99
N LEU A 68 -2.60 8.04 -10.30
CA LEU A 68 -2.44 6.84 -11.15
C LEU A 68 -0.99 6.38 -11.17
N GLY A 69 -0.11 7.35 -11.09
CA GLY A 69 1.30 7.12 -11.11
C GLY A 69 1.87 6.44 -9.88
N ILE A 70 1.48 6.97 -8.73
CA ILE A 70 1.81 6.37 -7.45
C ILE A 70 1.18 4.98 -7.39
N ASN A 71 -0.10 4.85 -7.79
CA ASN A 71 -0.84 3.59 -7.76
C ASN A 71 -0.16 2.47 -8.56
N ASN A 72 0.34 2.76 -9.78
CA ASN A 72 1.06 1.78 -10.61
C ASN A 72 2.34 1.22 -9.98
N SER A 73 2.95 1.95 -9.05
CA SER A 73 4.17 1.50 -8.35
C SER A 73 3.88 0.70 -7.08
N LEU A 74 2.70 0.86 -6.47
CA LEU A 74 2.34 0.19 -5.21
C LEU A 74 2.44 -1.34 -5.25
N PRO A 75 2.14 -2.04 -6.37
CA PRO A 75 2.31 -3.49 -6.46
C PRO A 75 3.72 -3.98 -6.08
N TYR A 76 4.74 -3.16 -6.33
CA TYR A 76 6.14 -3.48 -6.01
C TYR A 76 6.47 -3.37 -4.51
N LEU A 77 5.57 -2.81 -3.70
CA LEU A 77 5.72 -2.75 -2.24
C LEU A 77 5.15 -4.00 -1.54
N TYR A 78 4.11 -4.63 -2.08
CA TYR A 78 3.42 -5.74 -1.41
C TYR A 78 4.36 -6.91 -1.11
N GLY A 79 5.14 -7.35 -2.09
CA GLY A 79 6.09 -8.46 -1.94
C GLY A 79 7.12 -8.21 -0.83
N PRO A 80 7.92 -7.14 -0.90
CA PRO A 80 8.91 -6.80 0.13
C PRO A 80 8.32 -6.61 1.53
N LEU A 81 7.17 -5.94 1.65
CA LEU A 81 6.53 -5.71 2.95
C LEU A 81 6.02 -7.02 3.58
N ILE A 82 5.35 -7.87 2.79
CA ILE A 82 4.87 -9.18 3.26
C ILE A 82 6.05 -10.11 3.58
N TYR A 83 7.10 -10.12 2.75
CA TYR A 83 8.32 -10.88 2.99
C TYR A 83 8.97 -10.50 4.34
N LEU A 84 9.13 -9.20 4.60
CA LEU A 84 9.71 -8.73 5.85
C LEU A 84 8.81 -9.05 7.04
N TYR A 85 7.49 -8.87 6.90
CA TYR A 85 6.53 -9.31 7.91
C TYR A 85 6.74 -10.78 8.28
N VAL A 86 6.80 -11.69 7.30
CA VAL A 86 6.99 -13.13 7.54
C VAL A 86 8.34 -13.43 8.20
N ILE A 87 9.43 -12.81 7.76
CA ILE A 87 10.75 -13.03 8.35
C ILE A 87 10.79 -12.59 9.81
N PHE A 88 10.27 -11.40 10.12
CA PHE A 88 10.25 -10.86 11.47
C PHE A 88 9.30 -11.65 12.38
N LEU A 89 8.20 -12.18 11.83
CA LEU A 89 7.26 -13.03 12.55
C LEU A 89 7.87 -14.39 12.91
N ILE A 90 8.50 -15.07 11.95
CA ILE A 90 9.03 -16.44 12.13
C ILE A 90 10.29 -16.44 12.98
N HIS A 91 11.25 -15.56 12.67
CA HIS A 91 12.56 -15.60 13.31
C HIS A 91 12.62 -14.80 14.63
N LYS A 92 11.51 -14.14 15.03
CA LYS A 92 11.47 -13.18 16.15
C LYS A 92 12.66 -12.22 16.15
N ARG A 93 13.16 -11.87 14.96
CA ARG A 93 14.29 -10.95 14.83
C ARG A 93 13.80 -9.56 15.24
N GLU A 94 14.53 -8.90 16.11
CA GLU A 94 14.22 -7.53 16.51
C GLU A 94 15.06 -6.49 15.76
N THR A 95 16.04 -6.94 14.97
CA THR A 95 17.00 -6.06 14.30
C THR A 95 16.77 -6.02 12.78
N PHE A 96 16.69 -4.80 12.27
CA PHE A 96 16.56 -4.53 10.84
C PHE A 96 17.94 -4.47 10.17
N GLU A 97 18.17 -5.32 9.17
CA GLU A 97 19.37 -5.23 8.34
C GLU A 97 19.12 -4.31 7.15
N PHE A 98 19.98 -3.32 6.93
CA PHE A 98 19.90 -2.39 5.79
C PHE A 98 19.89 -3.09 4.43
N LYS A 99 20.46 -4.31 4.33
CA LYS A 99 20.39 -5.14 3.11
C LYS A 99 18.95 -5.43 2.69
N ASN A 100 18.01 -5.49 3.63
CA ASN A 100 16.60 -5.72 3.33
C ASN A 100 15.94 -4.57 2.56
N LEU A 101 16.54 -3.37 2.58
CA LEU A 101 16.06 -2.24 1.78
C LEU A 101 16.26 -2.47 0.28
N ILE A 102 17.14 -3.38 -0.14
CA ILE A 102 17.37 -3.66 -1.56
C ILE A 102 16.11 -4.20 -2.25
N HIS A 103 15.23 -4.86 -1.49
CA HIS A 103 13.96 -5.38 -2.02
C HIS A 103 12.98 -4.25 -2.40
N PHE A 104 13.19 -3.03 -1.93
CA PHE A 104 12.39 -1.85 -2.30
C PHE A 104 12.95 -1.12 -3.54
N VAL A 105 14.10 -1.53 -4.07
CA VAL A 105 14.69 -0.93 -5.28
C VAL A 105 13.74 -0.97 -6.48
N PRO A 106 13.02 -2.07 -6.79
CA PRO A 106 12.05 -2.08 -7.89
C PRO A 106 10.98 -0.99 -7.75
N PHE A 107 10.45 -0.77 -6.54
CA PHE A 107 9.50 0.30 -6.26
C PHE A 107 10.09 1.67 -6.55
N ILE A 108 11.30 1.95 -6.05
CA ILE A 108 11.97 3.24 -6.26
C ILE A 108 12.27 3.49 -7.75
N LEU A 109 12.75 2.48 -8.47
CA LEU A 109 13.05 2.59 -9.90
C LEU A 109 11.80 2.89 -10.73
N VAL A 110 10.71 2.16 -10.47
CA VAL A 110 9.43 2.38 -11.17
C VAL A 110 8.85 3.75 -10.81
N GLN A 111 8.98 4.18 -9.55
CA GLN A 111 8.49 5.49 -9.11
C GLN A 111 9.27 6.64 -9.77
N ILE A 112 10.61 6.54 -9.84
CA ILE A 112 11.47 7.50 -10.53
C ILE A 112 11.16 7.52 -12.03
N TYR A 113 11.05 6.35 -12.66
CA TYR A 113 10.67 6.25 -14.07
C TYR A 113 9.33 6.94 -14.35
N GLY A 114 8.30 6.67 -13.53
CA GLY A 114 7.00 7.31 -13.68
C GLY A 114 7.06 8.82 -13.53
N ILE A 115 7.81 9.34 -12.55
CA ILE A 115 7.99 10.78 -12.34
C ILE A 115 8.69 11.40 -13.55
N CYS A 116 9.79 10.82 -14.02
CA CYS A 116 10.58 11.41 -15.09
C CYS A 116 9.92 11.37 -16.48
N PHE A 117 9.06 10.39 -16.75
CA PHE A 117 8.56 10.13 -18.10
C PHE A 117 7.03 10.19 -18.28
N PHE A 118 6.24 10.16 -17.19
CA PHE A 118 4.78 10.02 -17.28
C PHE A 118 3.95 11.01 -16.46
N TYR A 119 4.44 11.52 -15.32
CA TYR A 119 3.64 12.36 -14.41
C TYR A 119 3.71 13.87 -14.68
N PHE A 120 4.37 14.28 -15.76
CA PHE A 120 4.42 15.63 -16.30
C PHE A 120 3.99 15.63 -17.77
#